data_AF-A0A1A2EI31-F1
#
_entry.id   AF-A0A1A2EI31-F1
#
_cell.length_a   1.000
_cell.length_b   1.000
_cell.length_c   1.000
_cell.angle_alpha   90.00
_cell.angle_beta   90.00
_cell.angle_gamma   90.00
#
_symmetry.space_group_name_H-M   'P 1'
#
loop_
_entity.id
_entity.type
_entity.pdbx_description
1 polymer ?
#
loop_
_entity_poly.entity_id
_entity_poly.type
_entity_poly.pdbx_seq_one_letter_code
_entity_poly.pdbx_strand_id
1 'polypeptide(L)'
;MPGVFAAARPLAVVGALSVALLAGCSSGDSTVAKTPQNTSPAAAPDGPAAPSSVATGSMPAPADPCAVNLAAPAVAKAVSELPHDPRSGQPWSPEPLAGNYSECADLSAVIVKANTNADHPSTRAVLFHRGVFLPQSVPDTYGFNGIDLAHCTADTVALKNASGIAGLTGLAKFRWNGTGVEIIGNTR
;
A
#
# COMPACT_ATOMS: atom_id res chain seq x y z
N MET A 1 -24.19 -33.60 -40.63
CA MET A 1 -24.24 -32.73 -41.84
C MET A 1 -24.21 -31.29 -41.37
N PRO A 2 -23.37 -30.42 -41.96
CA PRO A 2 -22.69 -29.34 -41.26
C PRO A 2 -23.24 -27.94 -41.59
N GLY A 3 -23.14 -27.02 -40.63
CA GLY A 3 -23.32 -25.58 -40.85
C GLY A 3 -21.95 -24.89 -40.84
N VAL A 4 -21.44 -24.62 -42.03
CA VAL A 4 -20.23 -23.82 -42.29
C VAL A 4 -20.61 -22.35 -42.40
N PHE A 5 -19.96 -21.46 -41.66
CA PHE A 5 -19.75 -20.07 -42.09
C PHE A 5 -18.36 -19.62 -41.66
N ALA A 6 -17.50 -19.44 -42.65
CA ALA A 6 -16.20 -18.80 -42.55
C ALA A 6 -16.36 -17.29 -42.81
N ALA A 7 -15.58 -16.47 -42.10
CA ALA A 7 -15.18 -15.15 -42.59
C ALA A 7 -13.76 -14.85 -42.08
N ALA A 8 -12.87 -14.54 -43.01
CA ALA A 8 -11.46 -14.30 -42.80
C ALA A 8 -11.12 -12.82 -43.00
N ARG A 9 -10.30 -12.27 -42.06
CA ARG A 9 -9.22 -11.26 -42.20
C ARG A 9 -9.59 -9.83 -42.67
N PRO A 10 -8.80 -8.75 -42.41
CA PRO A 10 -7.34 -8.72 -42.19
C PRO A 10 -6.78 -7.76 -41.10
N LEU A 11 -5.44 -7.73 -41.03
CA LEU A 11 -4.53 -6.91 -40.21
C LEU A 11 -4.72 -5.39 -40.37
N ALA A 12 -4.40 -4.66 -39.29
CA ALA A 12 -3.80 -3.32 -39.37
C ALA A 12 -2.64 -3.20 -38.36
N VAL A 13 -1.47 -2.83 -38.86
CA VAL A 13 -0.22 -2.49 -38.15
C VAL A 13 0.08 -1.02 -38.43
N VAL A 14 0.22 -0.17 -37.40
CA VAL A 14 0.99 1.10 -37.32
C VAL A 14 1.07 1.43 -35.81
N GLY A 15 2.12 1.88 -35.12
CA GLY A 15 3.47 2.32 -35.46
C GLY A 15 3.90 3.46 -34.51
N ALA A 16 5.10 3.35 -33.93
CA ALA A 16 6.03 4.39 -33.43
C ALA A 16 5.82 5.12 -32.07
N LEU A 17 6.70 4.77 -31.11
CA LEU A 17 7.66 5.57 -30.33
C LEU A 17 7.36 7.06 -29.99
N SER A 18 7.49 7.40 -28.70
CA SER A 18 8.04 8.68 -28.23
C SER A 18 8.62 8.54 -26.82
N VAL A 19 9.93 8.78 -26.69
CA VAL A 19 10.68 8.94 -25.44
C VAL A 19 10.81 10.44 -25.17
N ALA A 20 10.56 10.88 -23.93
CA ALA A 20 11.00 12.21 -23.46
C ALA A 20 11.42 12.13 -21.98
N LEU A 21 12.73 12.19 -21.76
CA LEU A 21 13.36 12.46 -20.48
C LEU A 21 13.34 13.99 -20.25
N LEU A 22 12.85 14.45 -19.11
CA LEU A 22 13.08 15.80 -18.62
C LEU A 22 13.71 15.71 -17.23
N ALA A 23 15.02 15.98 -17.20
CA ALA A 23 15.74 16.38 -16.00
C ALA A 23 15.44 17.85 -15.71
N GLY A 24 15.28 18.18 -14.44
CA GLY A 24 15.16 19.56 -13.97
C GLY A 24 15.68 19.67 -12.54
N CYS A 25 16.96 20.00 -12.40
CA CYS A 25 17.56 20.50 -11.16
C CYS A 25 16.96 21.87 -10.82
N SER A 26 16.63 22.10 -9.55
CA SER A 26 16.50 23.47 -9.02
C SER A 26 17.49 23.63 -7.88
N SER A 27 18.58 24.34 -8.18
CA SER A 27 19.51 24.91 -7.19
C SER A 27 18.97 26.28 -6.81
N GLY A 28 18.58 26.44 -5.55
CA GLY A 28 18.19 27.73 -4.98
C GLY A 28 19.37 28.39 -4.30
N ASP A 29 19.95 29.38 -4.97
CA ASP A 29 21.08 30.21 -4.54
C ASP A 29 20.65 31.25 -3.49
N SER A 30 21.53 31.42 -2.50
CA SER A 30 21.85 32.62 -1.69
C SER A 30 20.77 33.65 -1.33
N THR A 31 20.70 33.97 -0.04
CA THR A 31 20.98 35.36 0.39
C THR A 31 21.86 35.38 1.64
N VAL A 32 23.13 35.73 1.43
CA VAL A 32 23.98 36.32 2.44
C VAL A 32 23.49 37.76 2.65
N ALA A 33 23.13 38.12 3.88
CA ALA A 33 23.20 39.50 4.34
C ALA A 33 23.62 39.51 5.82
N LYS A 34 24.93 39.63 6.00
CA LYS A 34 25.62 39.98 7.24
C LYS A 34 25.27 41.44 7.59
N THR A 35 24.99 41.75 8.85
CA THR A 35 25.31 43.06 9.47
C THR A 35 25.24 42.92 11.01
N PRO A 36 25.94 43.77 11.77
CA PRO A 36 26.86 43.31 12.82
C PRO A 36 26.23 43.32 14.22
N GLN A 37 26.82 42.51 15.11
CA GLN A 37 26.68 42.67 16.55
C GLN A 37 27.06 44.10 16.97
N ASN A 38 26.12 44.79 17.61
CA ASN A 38 26.45 45.95 18.44
C ASN A 38 26.51 45.48 19.89
N THR A 39 27.69 45.61 20.51
CA THR A 39 27.94 45.19 21.90
C THR A 39 27.92 46.41 22.83
N SER A 40 27.23 46.24 23.96
CA SER A 40 27.46 46.87 25.29
C SER A 40 26.70 48.18 25.67
N PRO A 41 26.54 48.53 26.97
CA PRO A 41 25.64 47.90 27.96
C PRO A 41 24.86 48.90 28.86
N ALA A 42 23.96 48.37 29.71
CA ALA A 42 23.68 48.73 31.12
C ALA A 42 22.23 49.08 31.54
N ALA A 43 21.88 48.47 32.68
CA ALA A 43 20.94 48.85 33.75
C ALA A 43 19.41 48.59 33.59
N ALA A 44 18.90 47.72 34.47
CA ALA A 44 17.49 47.50 34.85
C ALA A 44 16.98 48.68 35.73
N PRO A 45 15.66 48.87 36.03
CA PRO A 45 14.68 47.84 36.41
C PRO A 45 13.20 48.01 35.94
N ASP A 46 12.40 46.98 36.25
CA ASP A 46 10.93 46.87 36.30
C ASP A 46 10.10 47.09 35.02
N GLY A 47 9.62 45.97 34.43
CA GLY A 47 8.72 45.94 33.28
C GLY A 47 7.79 44.71 33.25
N PRO A 48 6.50 44.85 32.85
CA PRO A 48 5.49 43.78 32.86
C PRO A 48 5.77 42.57 31.95
N ALA A 49 5.35 41.38 32.44
CA ALA A 49 5.17 40.07 31.80
C ALA A 49 5.82 39.83 30.41
N ALA A 50 6.83 38.97 30.40
CA ALA A 50 7.42 38.43 29.17
C ALA A 50 6.36 37.67 28.33
N PRO A 51 6.32 37.87 27.01
CA PRO A 51 5.48 37.05 26.13
C PRO A 51 6.03 35.62 26.09
N SER A 52 5.17 34.65 26.38
CA SER A 52 5.43 33.22 26.20
C SER A 52 5.93 32.96 24.77
N SER A 53 7.15 32.44 24.65
CA SER A 53 7.66 31.91 23.40
C SER A 53 6.78 30.74 22.97
N VAL A 54 5.97 30.94 21.93
CA VAL A 54 5.26 29.85 21.27
C VAL A 54 6.30 28.91 20.67
N ALA A 55 6.37 27.69 21.18
CA ALA A 55 7.18 26.66 20.56
C ALA A 55 6.63 26.44 19.15
N THR A 56 7.42 26.78 18.14
CA THR A 56 7.11 26.50 16.73
C THR A 56 7.08 24.98 16.59
N GLY A 57 5.89 24.39 16.66
CA GLY A 57 5.69 22.96 16.48
C GLY A 57 6.26 22.56 15.12
N SER A 58 7.29 21.71 15.14
CA SER A 58 7.83 21.15 13.90
C SER A 58 6.74 20.34 13.24
N MET A 59 6.27 20.78 12.07
CA MET A 59 5.32 19.99 11.28
C MET A 59 6.03 18.69 10.86
N PRO A 60 5.40 17.51 11.02
CA PRO A 60 5.98 16.27 10.58
C PRO A 60 6.34 16.35 9.09
N ALA A 61 7.51 15.83 8.73
CA ALA A 61 7.90 15.69 7.33
C ALA A 61 6.83 14.88 6.57
N PRO A 62 6.59 15.15 5.28
CA PRO A 62 5.67 14.37 4.46
C PRO A 62 6.06 12.89 4.53
N ALA A 63 5.09 12.02 4.79
CA ALA A 63 5.32 10.57 4.75
C ALA A 63 5.69 10.14 3.33
N ASP A 64 6.62 9.19 3.21
CA ASP A 64 6.93 8.56 1.93
C ASP A 64 5.72 7.73 1.47
N PRO A 65 5.08 8.05 0.33
CA PRO A 65 3.91 7.31 -0.16
C PRO A 65 4.26 5.87 -0.55
N CYS A 66 5.54 5.56 -0.80
CA CYS A 66 5.99 4.22 -1.14
C CYS A 66 6.27 3.34 0.08
N ALA A 67 6.38 3.94 1.27
CA ALA A 67 6.60 3.18 2.49
C ALA A 67 5.40 2.27 2.79
N VAL A 68 5.68 1.11 3.39
CA VAL A 68 4.61 0.19 3.79
C VAL A 68 3.77 0.84 4.88
N ASN A 69 2.47 0.97 4.64
CA ASN A 69 1.56 1.62 5.59
C ASN A 69 0.21 0.88 5.68
N LEU A 70 0.05 0.03 6.70
CA LEU A 70 -1.19 -0.72 6.91
C LEU A 70 -2.33 0.15 7.48
N ALA A 71 -2.01 1.34 7.97
CA ALA A 71 -2.97 2.33 8.45
C ALA A 71 -3.38 3.33 7.35
N ALA A 72 -2.98 3.10 6.10
CA ALA A 72 -3.34 3.98 5.00
C ALA A 72 -4.88 4.06 4.83
N PRO A 73 -5.46 5.25 4.57
CA PRO A 73 -6.90 5.41 4.39
C PRO A 73 -7.49 4.53 3.29
N ALA A 74 -6.71 4.25 2.24
CA ALA A 74 -7.09 3.35 1.16
C ALA A 74 -7.34 1.91 1.65
N VAL A 75 -6.61 1.44 2.67
CA VAL A 75 -6.84 0.14 3.28
C VAL A 75 -8.19 0.12 3.98
N ALA A 76 -8.47 1.09 4.85
CA ALA A 76 -9.75 1.18 5.54
C ALA A 76 -10.94 1.28 4.56
N LYS A 77 -10.79 2.08 3.49
CA LYS A 77 -11.77 2.19 2.41
C LYS A 77 -12.00 0.84 1.73
N ALA A 78 -10.94 0.15 1.32
CA ALA A 78 -11.04 -1.16 0.68
C ALA A 78 -11.75 -2.18 1.58
N VAL A 79 -11.42 -2.20 2.88
CA VAL A 79 -12.05 -3.09 3.86
C VAL A 79 -13.55 -2.79 4.02
N SER A 80 -13.95 -1.51 3.97
CA SER A 80 -15.36 -1.12 4.05
C SER A 80 -16.18 -1.46 2.80
N GLU A 81 -15.52 -1.59 1.63
CA GLU A 81 -16.16 -1.98 0.37
C GLU A 81 -16.35 -3.50 0.24
N LEU A 82 -15.78 -4.28 1.16
CA LEU A 82 -15.88 -5.73 1.10
C LEU A 82 -17.29 -6.21 1.44
N PRO A 83 -17.78 -7.26 0.74
CA PRO A 83 -18.95 -7.97 1.22
C PRO A 83 -18.64 -8.58 2.59
N HIS A 84 -19.69 -8.71 3.42
CA HIS A 84 -19.58 -9.36 4.73
C HIS A 84 -19.02 -10.78 4.60
N ASP A 85 -18.35 -11.26 5.65
CA ASP A 85 -17.80 -12.61 5.67
C ASP A 85 -18.91 -13.65 5.40
N PRO A 86 -18.82 -14.48 4.34
CA PRO A 86 -19.87 -15.43 4.00
C PRO A 86 -20.11 -16.50 5.06
N ARG A 87 -19.13 -16.77 5.93
CA ARG A 87 -19.25 -17.78 6.99
C ARG A 87 -19.96 -17.25 8.24
N SER A 88 -19.61 -16.04 8.68
CA SER A 88 -20.12 -15.46 9.93
C SER A 88 -21.16 -14.34 9.75
N GLY A 89 -21.29 -13.79 8.53
CA GLY A 89 -22.10 -12.61 8.24
C GLY A 89 -21.54 -11.31 8.83
N GLN A 90 -20.36 -11.34 9.46
CA GLN A 90 -19.77 -10.18 10.13
C GLN A 90 -19.03 -9.28 9.13
N PRO A 91 -18.94 -7.96 9.41
CA PRO A 91 -18.04 -7.09 8.68
C PRO A 91 -16.58 -7.49 8.95
N TRP A 92 -15.67 -7.00 8.12
CA TRP A 92 -14.24 -7.19 8.29
C TRP A 92 -13.66 -6.17 9.28
N SER A 93 -12.66 -6.58 10.06
CA SER A 93 -11.90 -5.69 10.94
C SER A 93 -11.14 -4.64 10.11
N PRO A 94 -11.25 -3.33 10.43
CA PRO A 94 -10.50 -2.30 9.73
C PRO A 94 -9.00 -2.36 10.03
N GLU A 95 -8.62 -2.97 11.15
CA GLU A 95 -7.23 -3.20 11.53
C GLU A 95 -6.70 -4.49 10.87
N PRO A 96 -5.72 -4.39 9.96
CA PRO A 96 -5.14 -5.56 9.31
C PRO A 96 -4.26 -6.36 10.28
N LEU A 97 -4.30 -7.69 10.14
CA LEU A 97 -3.44 -8.63 10.88
C LEU A 97 -2.00 -8.60 10.39
N ALA A 98 -1.81 -8.42 9.08
CA ALA A 98 -0.53 -8.38 8.40
C ALA A 98 -0.70 -7.70 7.05
N GLY A 99 0.39 -7.26 6.43
CA GLY A 99 0.32 -6.65 5.11
C GLY A 99 1.68 -6.15 4.62
N ASN A 100 1.72 -5.81 3.35
CA ASN A 100 2.81 -5.08 2.70
C ASN A 100 2.27 -3.93 1.83
N TYR A 101 1.12 -3.36 2.20
CA TYR A 101 0.47 -2.28 1.45
C TYR A 101 1.43 -1.13 1.17
N SER A 102 1.56 -0.79 -0.11
CA SER A 102 2.34 0.35 -0.60
C SER A 102 1.65 0.91 -1.84
N GLU A 103 1.59 2.24 -1.97
CA GLU A 103 1.01 2.91 -3.14
C GLU A 103 1.90 2.78 -4.38
N CYS A 104 3.17 2.43 -4.20
CA CYS A 104 4.16 2.33 -5.27
C CYS A 104 4.39 0.90 -5.77
N ALA A 105 3.86 -0.11 -5.06
CA ALA A 105 3.94 -1.49 -5.51
C ALA A 105 2.91 -1.78 -6.60
N ASP A 106 3.31 -2.48 -7.65
CA ASP A 106 2.39 -3.04 -8.64
C ASP A 106 1.44 -4.07 -8.01
N LEU A 107 1.87 -4.79 -6.97
CA LEU A 107 0.98 -5.61 -6.19
C LEU A 107 1.35 -5.54 -4.71
N SER A 108 0.37 -5.20 -3.89
CA SER A 108 0.47 -5.29 -2.43
C SER A 108 -0.78 -5.89 -1.82
N ALA A 109 -0.68 -6.32 -0.57
CA ALA A 109 -1.78 -6.96 0.12
C ALA A 109 -1.87 -6.53 1.59
N VAL A 110 -3.08 -6.63 2.12
CA VAL A 110 -3.32 -6.70 3.56
C VAL A 110 -4.16 -7.93 3.88
N ILE A 111 -4.01 -8.47 5.08
CA ILE A 111 -4.81 -9.57 5.59
C ILE A 111 -5.71 -9.02 6.67
N VAL A 112 -7.00 -9.21 6.51
CA VAL A 112 -8.02 -8.82 7.50
C VAL A 112 -8.67 -10.07 8.07
N LYS A 113 -9.21 -9.92 9.29
CA LYS A 113 -10.07 -10.93 9.91
C LYS A 113 -11.51 -10.45 9.99
N ALA A 114 -12.45 -11.40 10.06
CA ALA A 114 -13.82 -11.10 10.43
C ALA A 114 -13.86 -10.43 11.81
N ASN A 115 -14.73 -9.43 11.97
CA ASN A 115 -14.89 -8.69 13.22
C ASN A 115 -15.74 -9.48 14.22
N THR A 116 -15.16 -10.55 14.76
CA THR A 116 -15.80 -11.47 15.70
C THR A 116 -14.83 -11.91 16.80
N ASN A 117 -15.39 -12.40 17.92
CA ASN A 117 -14.66 -12.96 19.05
C ASN A 117 -14.48 -14.49 18.95
N ALA A 118 -14.70 -15.09 17.79
CA ALA A 118 -14.48 -16.52 17.58
C ALA A 118 -12.99 -16.89 17.73
N ASP A 119 -12.70 -18.10 18.22
CA ASP A 119 -11.32 -18.59 18.41
C ASP A 119 -10.54 -18.67 17.09
N HIS A 120 -11.25 -18.95 15.99
CA HIS A 120 -10.70 -19.04 14.64
C HIS A 120 -11.53 -18.19 13.66
N PRO A 121 -11.36 -16.85 13.67
CA PRO A 121 -12.11 -15.98 12.78
C PRO A 121 -11.67 -16.21 11.33
N SER A 122 -12.60 -16.07 10.39
CA SER A 122 -12.29 -16.07 8.96
C SER A 122 -11.25 -14.98 8.65
N THR A 123 -10.25 -15.30 7.84
CA THR A 123 -9.30 -14.31 7.33
C THR A 123 -9.41 -14.17 5.82
N ARG A 124 -9.07 -12.99 5.31
CA ARG A 124 -9.09 -12.68 3.88
C ARG A 124 -7.94 -11.75 3.53
N ALA A 125 -7.25 -12.04 2.43
CA ALA A 125 -6.32 -11.11 1.82
C ALA A 125 -7.03 -10.16 0.85
N VAL A 126 -6.74 -8.88 0.99
CA VAL A 126 -7.22 -7.77 0.18
C VAL A 126 -6.04 -7.29 -0.64
N LEU A 127 -6.15 -7.36 -1.97
CA LEU A 127 -5.06 -7.03 -2.87
C LEU A 127 -5.24 -5.63 -3.45
N PHE A 128 -4.11 -4.98 -3.72
CA PHE A 128 -4.04 -3.63 -4.25
C PHE A 128 -3.04 -3.57 -5.40
N HIS A 129 -3.38 -2.84 -6.45
CA HIS A 129 -2.46 -2.45 -7.51
C HIS A 129 -2.20 -0.95 -7.38
N ARG A 130 -0.96 -0.56 -7.08
CA ARG A 130 -0.55 0.85 -6.96
C ARG A 130 -1.45 1.64 -6.01
N GLY A 131 -1.71 1.06 -4.85
CA GLY A 131 -2.59 1.60 -3.81
C GLY A 131 -4.10 1.46 -4.06
N VAL A 132 -4.53 1.01 -5.24
CA VAL A 132 -5.95 0.87 -5.61
C VAL A 132 -6.45 -0.54 -5.32
N PHE A 133 -7.58 -0.64 -4.61
CA PHE A 133 -8.21 -1.92 -4.27
C PHE A 133 -8.62 -2.69 -5.52
N LEU A 134 -8.33 -4.00 -5.53
CA LEU A 134 -8.70 -4.94 -6.56
C LEU A 134 -9.89 -5.82 -6.08
N PRO A 135 -11.15 -5.47 -6.42
CA PRO A 135 -12.31 -6.21 -5.92
C PRO A 135 -12.42 -7.64 -6.46
N GLN A 136 -11.92 -7.88 -7.68
CA GLN A 136 -11.96 -9.17 -8.36
C GLN A 136 -10.64 -9.93 -8.25
N SER A 137 -9.81 -9.60 -7.26
CA SER A 137 -8.38 -9.88 -7.35
C SER A 137 -8.05 -11.35 -7.56
N VAL A 138 -8.73 -12.31 -6.91
CA VAL A 138 -8.74 -13.75 -7.25
C VAL A 138 -9.95 -14.38 -6.53
N PRO A 139 -10.58 -15.47 -7.02
CA PRO A 139 -11.68 -16.14 -6.30
C PRO A 139 -11.34 -16.66 -4.88
N ASP A 140 -10.05 -16.93 -4.57
CA ASP A 140 -9.65 -17.56 -3.29
C ASP A 140 -8.52 -16.79 -2.59
N THR A 141 -8.87 -15.79 -1.78
CA THR A 141 -7.93 -15.10 -0.88
C THR A 141 -8.23 -15.34 0.61
N TYR A 142 -9.02 -16.36 0.92
CA TYR A 142 -9.39 -16.70 2.30
C TYR A 142 -8.38 -17.63 2.97
N GLY A 143 -8.33 -17.59 4.31
CA GLY A 143 -7.55 -18.53 5.12
C GLY A 143 -6.05 -18.23 5.22
N PHE A 144 -5.56 -17.18 4.56
CA PHE A 144 -4.23 -16.65 4.78
C PHE A 144 -4.19 -15.80 6.05
N ASN A 145 -3.16 -15.95 6.85
CA ASN A 145 -3.00 -15.27 8.14
C ASN A 145 -1.64 -14.56 8.28
N GLY A 146 -0.79 -14.61 7.25
CA GLY A 146 0.46 -13.87 7.22
C GLY A 146 0.96 -13.59 5.80
N ILE A 147 1.97 -12.75 5.69
CA ILE A 147 2.67 -12.44 4.45
C ILE A 147 4.14 -12.86 4.58
N ASP A 148 4.71 -13.40 3.52
CA ASP A 148 6.13 -13.68 3.43
C ASP A 148 6.89 -12.55 2.75
N LEU A 149 7.36 -11.59 3.55
CA LEU A 149 8.08 -10.43 3.02
C LEU A 149 9.36 -10.82 2.27
N ALA A 150 10.00 -11.95 2.63
CA ALA A 150 11.19 -12.45 1.94
C ALA A 150 10.92 -12.89 0.48
N HIS A 151 9.65 -13.18 0.16
CA HIS A 151 9.22 -13.60 -1.18
C HIS A 151 8.31 -12.57 -1.86
N CYS A 152 8.14 -11.40 -1.26
CA CYS A 152 7.41 -10.29 -1.87
C CYS A 152 8.38 -9.43 -2.70
N THR A 153 7.89 -8.98 -3.85
CA THR A 153 8.55 -8.01 -4.73
C THR A 153 7.57 -6.87 -5.01
N ALA A 154 7.92 -5.95 -5.92
CA ALA A 154 7.01 -4.87 -6.32
C ALA A 154 5.73 -5.38 -6.99
N ASP A 155 5.80 -6.49 -7.71
CA ASP A 155 4.71 -7.09 -8.50
C ASP A 155 4.18 -8.41 -7.93
N THR A 156 4.84 -8.98 -6.92
CA THR A 156 4.51 -10.29 -6.34
C THR A 156 4.25 -10.18 -4.85
N VAL A 157 3.16 -10.80 -4.39
CA VAL A 157 2.84 -10.98 -2.97
C VAL A 157 2.84 -12.45 -2.64
N ALA A 158 3.48 -12.81 -1.53
CA ALA A 158 3.49 -14.17 -1.01
C ALA A 158 2.67 -14.26 0.28
N LEU A 159 1.55 -14.98 0.24
CA LEU A 159 0.65 -15.16 1.37
C LEU A 159 0.93 -16.51 2.06
N LYS A 160 0.97 -16.48 3.40
CA LYS A 160 1.15 -17.66 4.26
C LYS A 160 -0.19 -18.08 4.85
N ASN A 161 -0.45 -19.38 4.89
CA ASN A 161 -1.44 -19.95 5.79
C ASN A 161 -0.75 -20.79 6.86
N ALA A 162 -1.08 -20.55 8.13
CA ALA A 162 -0.70 -21.46 9.20
C ALA A 162 -1.81 -22.51 9.34
N SER A 163 -1.48 -23.77 9.05
CA SER A 163 -2.41 -24.90 9.18
C SER A 163 -2.72 -25.27 10.63
N GLY A 164 -2.10 -24.58 11.61
CA GLY A 164 -2.09 -24.97 13.02
C GLY A 164 -1.15 -26.15 13.34
N ILE A 165 -0.57 -26.78 12.32
CA ILE A 165 0.38 -27.88 12.45
C ILE A 165 1.81 -27.33 12.34
N ALA A 166 2.64 -27.57 13.34
CA ALA A 166 4.03 -27.12 13.36
C ALA A 166 4.79 -27.69 12.13
N GLY A 167 5.42 -26.79 11.36
CA GLY A 167 6.18 -27.16 10.16
C GLY A 167 5.37 -27.21 8.85
N LEU A 168 4.04 -27.12 8.89
CA LEU A 168 3.18 -27.07 7.70
C LEU A 168 2.63 -25.66 7.50
N THR A 169 3.42 -24.82 6.82
CA THR A 169 3.00 -23.51 6.33
C THR A 169 2.85 -23.57 4.82
N GLY A 170 1.64 -23.37 4.33
CA GLY A 170 1.42 -23.22 2.89
C GLY A 170 1.78 -21.80 2.46
N LEU A 171 2.36 -21.69 1.27
CA LEU A 171 2.77 -20.42 0.68
C LEU A 171 2.15 -20.29 -0.70
N ALA A 172 1.29 -19.29 -0.89
CA ALA A 172 0.72 -18.95 -2.19
C ALA A 172 1.32 -17.63 -2.69
N LYS A 173 1.81 -17.63 -3.93
CA LYS A 173 2.37 -16.45 -4.58
C LYS A 173 1.42 -15.93 -5.64
N PHE A 174 1.12 -14.65 -5.55
CA PHE A 174 0.27 -13.90 -6.46
C PHE A 174 1.12 -12.85 -7.16
N ARG A 175 0.96 -12.70 -8.47
CA ARG A 175 1.71 -11.75 -9.28
C ARG A 175 0.78 -10.88 -10.10
N TRP A 176 1.13 -9.62 -10.29
CA TRP A 176 0.53 -8.75 -11.29
C TRP A 176 1.14 -8.98 -12.68
N ASN A 177 0.32 -9.32 -13.67
CA ASN A 177 0.80 -9.63 -15.03
C ASN A 177 0.62 -8.50 -16.04
N GLY A 178 0.24 -7.30 -15.59
CA GLY A 178 -0.08 -6.16 -16.43
C GLY A 178 -1.57 -5.94 -16.69
N THR A 179 -2.40 -6.99 -16.52
CA THR A 179 -3.86 -6.89 -16.67
C THR A 179 -4.63 -7.29 -15.42
N GLY A 180 -4.08 -8.23 -14.64
CA GLY A 180 -4.71 -8.71 -13.42
C GLY A 180 -3.72 -9.45 -12.53
N VAL A 181 -4.26 -10.00 -11.46
CA VAL A 181 -3.51 -10.86 -10.54
C VAL A 181 -3.64 -12.30 -10.99
N GLU A 182 -2.53 -13.02 -10.99
CA GLU A 182 -2.48 -14.45 -11.26
C GLU A 182 -1.73 -15.20 -10.15
N ILE A 183 -2.03 -16.48 -9.98
CA ILE A 183 -1.32 -17.35 -9.04
C ILE A 183 -0.10 -17.95 -9.76
N ILE A 184 1.08 -17.74 -9.21
CA ILE A 184 2.35 -18.19 -9.82
C ILE A 184 3.06 -19.31 -9.05
N GLY A 185 2.52 -19.70 -7.89
CA GLY A 185 3.05 -20.83 -7.13
C GLY A 185 2.26 -21.07 -5.86
N ASN A 186 2.07 -22.34 -5.51
CA ASN A 186 1.49 -22.74 -4.24
C ASN A 186 2.30 -23.93 -3.71
N THR A 187 2.94 -23.78 -2.55
CA THR A 187 3.52 -24.92 -1.83
C THR A 187 2.55 -25.32 -0.73
N ARG A 188 2.10 -26.56 -0.75
CA ARG A 188 1.22 -27.17 0.26
C ARG A 188 1.99 -28.17 1.11
#